data_AF-A0A920PB72-F1
#
_entry.id   AF-A0A920PB72-F1
#
_cell.length_a   1.000
_cell.length_b   1.000
_cell.length_c   1.000
_cell.angle_alpha   90.00
_cell.angle_beta   90.00
_cell.angle_gamma   90.00
#
_symmetry.space_group_name_H-M   'P 1'
#
loop_
_entity.id
_entity.type
_entity.pdbx_description
1 polymer ?
#
loop_
_entity_poly.entity_id
_entity_poly.type
_entity_poly.pdbx_seq_one_letter_code
_entity_poly.pdbx_strand_id
1 'polypeptide(L)'
;MAKIKLFLSFKFKFFLYFTHESPPKAEEDEAICQCYQVNERPFPGAIKKNNLTEIEQVTESCDAGGGCHSCHILLQLFIDEHHKKTTSRDNLVKDHGEKVKKPGILDRFFEIVNPDFS
;
A
#
# COMPACT_ATOMS: atom_id res chain seq x y z
N MET A 1 4.95 55.69 29.11
CA MET A 1 3.75 55.22 28.39
C MET A 1 4.05 54.54 27.04
N ALA A 2 5.18 54.80 26.37
CA ALA A 2 5.51 54.19 25.07
C ALA A 2 6.03 52.72 25.12
N LYS A 3 6.71 52.31 26.20
CA LYS A 3 7.31 50.95 26.32
C LYS A 3 6.26 49.82 26.35
N ILE A 4 5.12 50.06 26.99
CA ILE A 4 3.99 49.12 27.07
C ILE A 4 3.35 48.91 25.69
N LYS A 5 3.23 49.98 24.89
CA LYS A 5 2.64 49.92 23.54
C LYS A 5 3.51 49.09 22.58
N LEU A 6 4.84 49.20 22.70
CA LEU A 6 5.78 48.37 21.93
C LEU A 6 5.76 46.90 22.38
N PHE A 7 5.69 46.64 23.69
CA PHE A 7 5.57 45.27 24.23
C PHE A 7 4.28 44.58 23.80
N LEU A 8 3.15 45.30 23.84
CA LEU A 8 1.86 44.80 23.35
C LEU A 8 1.89 44.57 21.84
N SER A 9 2.48 45.46 21.05
CA SER A 9 2.60 45.27 19.59
C SER A 9 3.52 44.09 19.23
N PHE A 10 4.58 43.85 20.02
CA PHE A 10 5.47 42.70 19.83
C PHE A 10 4.77 41.39 20.22
N LYS A 11 4.02 41.38 21.34
CA LYS A 11 3.24 40.23 21.80
C LYS A 11 2.07 39.90 20.87
N PHE A 12 1.47 40.91 20.24
CA PHE A 12 0.42 40.75 19.22
C PHE A 12 0.98 40.25 17.89
N LYS A 13 2.15 40.74 17.46
CA LYS A 13 2.82 40.25 16.25
C LYS A 13 3.39 38.84 16.43
N PHE A 14 3.83 38.49 17.65
CA PHE A 14 4.22 37.14 18.04
C PHE A 14 3.03 36.18 18.08
N PHE A 15 1.87 36.61 18.60
CA PHE A 15 0.62 35.84 18.55
C PHE A 15 0.16 35.58 17.11
N LEU A 16 0.29 36.57 16.21
CA LEU A 16 0.00 36.41 14.78
C LEU A 16 1.00 35.49 14.05
N TYR A 17 2.23 35.33 14.56
CA TYR A 17 3.21 34.36 14.01
C TYR A 17 3.02 32.95 14.58
N PHE A 18 2.29 32.80 15.70
CA PHE A 18 2.05 31.52 16.39
C PHE A 18 0.84 30.75 15.83
N THR A 19 0.05 31.36 14.94
CA THR A 19 -1.00 30.64 14.18
C THR A 19 -0.47 30.07 12.86
N HIS A 20 0.84 29.88 12.74
CA HIS A 20 1.47 29.16 11.63
C HIS A 20 1.56 27.65 11.92
N GLU A 21 0.63 27.12 12.72
CA GLU A 21 0.35 25.68 12.68
C GLU A 21 -0.45 25.47 11.40
N SER A 22 0.17 24.86 10.40
CA SER A 22 -0.58 24.29 9.27
C SER A 22 -1.76 23.52 9.88
N PRO A 23 -3.00 23.69 9.37
CA PRO A 23 -4.08 22.81 9.78
C PRO A 23 -3.58 21.36 9.66
N PRO A 24 -3.95 20.46 10.58
CA PRO A 24 -3.57 19.06 10.47
C PRO A 24 -3.90 18.65 9.05
N LYS A 25 -2.85 18.33 8.28
CA LYS A 25 -2.99 18.03 6.86
C LYS A 25 -4.00 16.90 6.83
N ALA A 26 -5.21 17.18 6.35
CA ALA A 26 -6.17 16.12 6.10
C ALA A 26 -5.39 15.13 5.25
N GLU A 27 -5.21 13.91 5.75
CA GLU A 27 -4.55 12.85 5.01
C GLU A 27 -5.41 12.63 3.77
N GLU A 28 -5.06 13.34 2.70
CA GLU A 28 -5.65 13.19 1.39
C GLU A 28 -5.15 11.84 0.92
N ASP A 29 -5.98 10.81 1.07
CA ASP A 29 -5.68 9.46 0.63
C ASP A 29 -5.24 9.49 -0.83
N GLU A 30 -4.12 8.84 -1.12
CA GLU A 30 -3.51 8.84 -2.45
C GLU A 30 -4.49 8.26 -3.51
N ALA A 31 -4.49 8.86 -4.70
CA ALA A 31 -5.31 8.41 -5.81
C ALA A 31 -4.74 7.12 -6.40
N ILE A 32 -5.42 5.99 -6.19
CA ILE A 32 -5.04 4.68 -6.70
C ILE A 32 -5.32 4.57 -8.20
N CYS A 33 -6.49 5.04 -8.65
CA CYS A 33 -6.86 5.04 -10.07
C CYS A 33 -6.84 6.46 -10.64
N GLN A 34 -5.76 6.80 -11.35
CA GLN A 34 -5.60 8.14 -11.94
C GLN A 34 -6.57 8.43 -13.10
N CYS A 35 -7.09 7.41 -13.79
CA CYS A 35 -8.05 7.62 -14.88
C CYS A 35 -9.39 8.16 -14.37
N TYR A 36 -9.89 7.61 -13.27
CA TYR A 36 -11.21 7.92 -12.72
C TYR A 36 -11.13 8.70 -11.39
N GLN A 37 -9.92 9.06 -10.96
CA GLN A 37 -9.65 9.80 -9.72
C GLN A 37 -10.24 9.12 -8.48
N VAL A 38 -10.06 7.80 -8.39
CA VAL A 38 -10.53 6.98 -7.26
C VAL A 38 -9.40 6.78 -6.26
N ASN A 39 -9.64 7.22 -5.02
CA ASN A 39 -8.70 7.10 -3.90
C ASN A 39 -8.78 5.72 -3.23
N GLU A 40 -7.90 5.46 -2.27
CA GLU A 40 -7.83 4.18 -1.55
C GLU A 40 -9.06 3.83 -0.69
N ARG A 41 -9.65 4.81 -0.01
CA ARG A 41 -10.77 4.63 0.94
C ARG A 41 -11.91 3.68 0.52
N PRO A 42 -12.46 3.74 -0.71
CA PRO A 42 -13.56 2.87 -1.12
C PRO A 42 -13.22 1.37 -1.18
N PHE A 43 -11.97 0.98 -1.47
CA PHE A 43 -11.67 -0.42 -1.78
C PHE A 43 -11.88 -1.38 -0.60
N PRO A 44 -11.33 -1.16 0.60
CA PRO A 44 -11.49 -2.11 1.71
C PRO A 44 -12.96 -2.31 2.08
N GLY A 45 -13.76 -1.24 2.03
CA GLY A 45 -15.19 -1.27 2.29
C GLY A 45 -15.97 -2.03 1.22
N ALA A 46 -15.71 -1.77 -0.05
CA ALA A 46 -16.39 -2.41 -1.17
C ALA A 46 -16.04 -3.90 -1.26
N ILE A 47 -14.74 -4.24 -1.17
CA ILE A 47 -14.25 -5.62 -1.19
C ILE A 47 -14.89 -6.44 -0.07
N LYS A 48 -14.92 -5.90 1.15
CA LYS A 48 -15.54 -6.58 2.29
C LYS A 48 -17.05 -6.73 2.15
N LYS A 49 -17.74 -5.67 1.72
CA LYS A 49 -19.21 -5.65 1.63
C LYS A 49 -19.74 -6.62 0.58
N ASN A 50 -19.08 -6.68 -0.57
CA ASN A 50 -19.54 -7.42 -1.73
C ASN A 50 -18.74 -8.71 -1.97
N ASN A 51 -17.75 -9.00 -1.13
CA ASN A 51 -16.83 -10.14 -1.27
C ASN A 51 -16.17 -10.20 -2.66
N LEU A 52 -15.64 -9.06 -3.11
CA LEU A 52 -15.03 -8.91 -4.44
C LEU A 52 -13.77 -9.77 -4.53
N THR A 53 -13.63 -10.60 -5.57
CA THR A 53 -12.49 -11.50 -5.80
C THR A 53 -11.73 -11.18 -7.08
N GLU A 54 -12.33 -10.44 -8.00
CA GLU A 54 -11.76 -10.12 -9.32
C GLU A 54 -11.78 -8.61 -9.58
N ILE A 55 -10.88 -8.14 -10.47
CA ILE A 55 -10.73 -6.72 -10.81
C ILE A 55 -11.96 -6.17 -11.52
N GLU A 56 -12.64 -6.98 -12.35
CA GLU A 56 -13.88 -6.60 -13.02
C GLU A 56 -14.96 -6.23 -12.00
N GLN A 57 -15.06 -6.98 -10.90
CA GLN A 57 -16.03 -6.70 -9.84
C GLN A 57 -15.66 -5.43 -9.05
N VAL A 58 -14.36 -5.15 -8.89
CA VAL A 58 -13.88 -3.87 -8.35
C VAL A 58 -14.21 -2.72 -9.30
N THR A 59 -14.09 -2.93 -10.61
CA THR A 59 -14.44 -1.92 -11.62
C THR A 59 -15.91 -1.57 -11.53
N GLU A 60 -16.79 -2.56 -11.45
CA GLU A 60 -18.24 -2.35 -11.30
C GLU A 60 -18.62 -1.72 -9.96
N SER A 61 -17.88 -2.01 -8.89
CA SER A 61 -18.23 -1.55 -7.53
C SER A 61 -17.64 -0.19 -7.16
N CYS A 62 -16.47 0.15 -7.71
CA CYS A 62 -15.65 1.29 -7.28
C CYS A 62 -15.30 2.27 -8.41
N ASP A 63 -15.76 2.01 -9.65
CA ASP A 63 -15.43 2.81 -10.84
C ASP A 63 -13.90 2.97 -11.06
N ALA A 64 -13.14 1.93 -10.72
CA ALA A 64 -11.68 1.92 -10.80
C ALA A 64 -11.18 0.73 -11.63
N GLY A 65 -10.17 0.96 -12.47
CA GLY A 65 -9.56 -0.12 -13.24
C GLY A 65 -10.18 -0.40 -14.62
N GLY A 66 -11.12 0.42 -15.10
CA GLY A 66 -11.64 0.30 -16.48
C GLY A 66 -10.84 1.05 -17.57
N GLY A 67 -9.72 1.68 -17.21
CA GLY A 67 -8.98 2.64 -18.04
C GLY A 67 -7.67 2.08 -18.59
N CYS A 68 -6.54 2.72 -18.26
CA CYS A 68 -5.21 2.28 -18.74
C CYS A 68 -4.64 1.06 -18.00
N HIS A 69 -5.35 0.54 -17.00
CA HIS A 69 -4.99 -0.64 -16.20
C HIS A 69 -3.70 -0.53 -15.35
N SER A 70 -3.06 0.64 -15.25
CA SER A 70 -1.85 0.81 -14.43
C SER A 70 -2.07 0.57 -12.93
N CYS A 71 -3.30 0.72 -12.45
CA CYS A 71 -3.68 0.50 -11.05
C CYS A 71 -4.02 -0.96 -10.71
N HIS A 72 -4.11 -1.86 -11.69
CA HIS A 72 -4.58 -3.24 -11.49
C HIS A 72 -3.74 -4.01 -10.45
N ILE A 73 -2.43 -3.77 -10.39
CA ILE A 73 -1.56 -4.39 -9.39
C ILE A 73 -1.98 -3.98 -7.97
N LEU A 74 -2.28 -2.69 -7.74
CA LEU A 74 -2.72 -2.20 -6.44
C LEU A 74 -4.11 -2.74 -6.09
N LEU A 75 -5.04 -2.76 -7.06
CA LEU A 75 -6.37 -3.34 -6.86
C LEU A 75 -6.28 -4.83 -6.46
N GLN A 76 -5.41 -5.59 -7.13
CA GLN A 76 -5.18 -6.99 -6.80
C GLN A 76 -4.63 -7.18 -5.38
N LEU A 77 -3.74 -6.29 -4.93
CA LEU A 77 -3.23 -6.32 -3.56
C LEU A 77 -4.33 -6.11 -2.52
N PHE A 78 -5.24 -5.15 -2.72
CA PHE A 78 -6.38 -4.95 -1.82
C PHE A 78 -7.29 -6.19 -1.75
N ILE A 79 -7.54 -6.83 -2.90
CA ILE A 79 -8.32 -8.07 -2.97
C ILE A 79 -7.60 -9.18 -2.19
N ASP A 80 -6.33 -9.44 -2.49
CA ASP A 80 -5.58 -10.54 -1.88
C ASP A 80 -5.34 -10.33 -0.38
N GLU A 81 -5.12 -9.09 0.06
CA GLU A 81 -5.02 -8.72 1.48
C GLU A 81 -6.32 -9.04 2.21
N HIS A 82 -7.47 -8.64 1.65
CA HIS A 82 -8.77 -8.93 2.25
C HIS A 82 -9.04 -10.43 2.34
N HIS A 83 -8.72 -11.18 1.28
CA HIS A 83 -8.94 -12.63 1.25
C HIS A 83 -7.89 -13.42 2.01
N LYS A 84 -6.86 -12.75 2.56
CA LYS A 84 -5.70 -13.38 3.20
C LYS A 84 -5.31 -14.65 2.47
N LYS A 85 -5.10 -14.55 1.15
CA LYS A 85 -4.40 -15.63 0.43
C LYS A 85 -3.02 -15.71 1.06
N THR A 86 -2.94 -16.51 2.12
CA THR A 86 -1.70 -16.97 2.70
C THR A 86 -1.20 -17.93 1.64
N THR A 87 -0.62 -17.38 0.58
CA THR A 87 0.27 -18.16 -0.27
C THR A 87 1.43 -18.46 0.66
N SER A 88 1.28 -19.49 1.50
CA SER A 88 2.38 -20.07 2.21
C SER A 88 3.46 -20.28 1.16
N ARG A 89 4.72 -20.00 1.51
CA ARG A 89 5.84 -20.27 0.61
C ARG A 89 5.74 -21.69 0.01
N ASP A 90 5.13 -22.60 0.75
CA ASP A 90 4.78 -23.98 0.37
C ASP A 90 3.90 -24.10 -0.89
N ASN A 91 3.07 -23.12 -1.23
CA ASN A 91 2.25 -23.11 -2.44
C ASN A 91 2.97 -22.48 -3.65
N LEU A 92 3.96 -21.59 -3.44
CA LEU A 92 4.80 -21.05 -4.52
C LEU A 92 5.85 -22.05 -5.02
N VAL A 93 6.23 -23.04 -4.19
CA VAL A 93 7.21 -24.09 -4.56
C VAL A 93 6.56 -25.20 -5.39
N LYS A 94 5.24 -25.41 -5.29
CA LYS A 94 4.56 -26.55 -5.91
C LYS A 94 4.46 -26.46 -7.45
N ASP A 95 4.46 -25.25 -8.01
CA ASP A 95 4.21 -25.08 -9.46
C ASP A 95 5.48 -24.99 -10.33
N HIS A 96 6.67 -25.01 -9.73
CA HIS A 96 7.93 -25.28 -10.44
C HIS A 96 8.63 -26.57 -9.97
N GLY A 97 7.93 -27.40 -9.19
CA GLY A 97 8.38 -28.69 -8.69
C GLY A 97 8.48 -29.81 -9.72
N GLU A 98 8.48 -29.50 -11.02
CA GLU A 98 8.77 -30.51 -12.05
C GLU A 98 9.60 -29.95 -13.21
N LYS A 99 10.90 -29.74 -12.94
CA LYS A 99 12.08 -30.09 -13.79
C LYS A 99 13.30 -29.21 -13.46
N VAL A 100 13.87 -29.37 -12.27
CA VAL A 100 15.32 -29.21 -12.11
C VAL A 100 15.88 -30.59 -11.79
N LYS A 101 16.08 -31.40 -12.84
CA LYS A 101 16.61 -32.77 -12.74
C LYS A 101 18.13 -32.85 -12.96
N LYS A 102 18.85 -31.73 -12.96
CA LYS A 102 20.29 -31.75 -13.16
C LYS A 102 20.98 -30.89 -12.11
N PRO A 103 21.88 -31.47 -11.31
CA PRO A 103 22.68 -30.68 -10.41
C PRO A 103 23.58 -29.74 -11.23
N GLY A 104 23.48 -28.45 -10.96
CA GLY A 104 24.34 -27.40 -11.47
C GLY A 104 25.60 -27.24 -10.61
N ILE A 105 26.43 -26.26 -10.97
CA ILE A 105 27.69 -25.96 -10.25
C ILE A 105 27.46 -25.55 -8.78
N LEU A 106 26.22 -25.13 -8.44
CA LEU A 106 25.84 -24.65 -7.12
C LEU A 106 25.45 -25.78 -6.14
N ASP A 107 25.24 -27.01 -6.59
CA ASP A 107 24.89 -28.12 -5.69
C ASP A 107 26.04 -28.48 -4.74
N ARG A 108 27.29 -28.37 -5.19
CA ARG A 108 28.47 -28.55 -4.32
C ARG A 108 28.58 -27.48 -3.23
N PHE A 109 27.97 -26.32 -3.43
CA PHE A 109 27.96 -25.26 -2.42
C PHE A 109 26.95 -25.56 -1.30
N PHE A 110 25.83 -26.23 -1.60
CA PHE A 110 24.80 -26.53 -0.61
C PHE A 110 25.16 -27.71 0.31
N GLU A 111 25.91 -28.71 -0.18
CA GLU A 111 26.41 -29.82 0.64
C GLU A 111 27.39 -29.37 1.74
N ILE A 112 28.10 -28.26 1.51
CA ILE A 112 29.05 -27.70 2.48
C ILE A 112 28.33 -26.96 3.62
N VAL A 113 27.12 -26.46 3.38
CA VAL A 113 26.42 -25.55 4.31
C VAL A 113 25.50 -26.28 5.29
N ASN A 114 25.11 -27.53 5.02
CA ASN A 114 24.19 -28.29 5.89
C ASN A 114 24.73 -29.69 6.24
N PRO A 115 25.64 -29.80 7.22
CA PRO A 115 26.14 -31.10 7.67
C PRO A 115 25.19 -31.88 8.61
N ASP A 116 24.06 -31.30 9.06
CA ASP A 116 23.23 -31.89 10.13
C ASP A 116 21.92 -32.56 9.64
N PHE A 117 21.83 -32.97 8.38
CA PHE A 117 20.72 -33.83 7.92
C PHE A 117 21.17 -35.30 7.86
N SER A 118 21.31 -35.91 9.03
CA SER A 118 21.42 -37.37 9.25
C SER A 118 20.35 -37.83 10.24
#